data_AF-A0A2N2Z9M7-F1
#
_entry.id   AF-A0A2N2Z9M7-F1
#
_cell.length_a   1.000
_cell.length_b   1.000
_cell.length_c   1.000
_cell.angle_alpha   90.00
_cell.angle_beta   90.00
_cell.angle_gamma   90.00
#
_symmetry.space_group_name_H-M   'P 1'
#
loop_
_entity.id
_entity.type
_entity.pdbx_description
1 polymer ?
#
loop_
_entity_poly.entity_id
_entity_poly.type
_entity_poly.pdbx_seq_one_letter_code
_entity_poly.pdbx_strand_id
1 'polypeptide(L)'
;PATFLPPEGGYSSFLHGRVVDMFYFPIINTTWPQWMPWVGGQSFIFFRPVFNIADSAITTGVFYLLLFQRKQLFEKHDETVNEVE
;
A
#
# COMPACT_ATOMS: atom_id res chain seq x y z
N PRO A 1 -3.52 17.30 18.79
CA PRO A 1 -2.12 17.67 18.45
C PRO A 1 -1.27 16.40 18.53
N ALA A 2 -0.47 16.10 17.51
CA ALA A 2 0.44 14.96 17.56
C ALA A 2 1.71 15.35 18.35
N THR A 3 2.01 14.62 19.41
CA THR A 3 3.20 14.85 20.24
C THR A 3 4.29 13.89 19.80
N PHE A 4 5.46 14.43 19.46
CA PHE A 4 6.64 13.62 19.19
C PHE A 4 7.08 12.94 20.50
N LEU A 5 6.98 11.61 20.55
CA LEU A 5 7.35 10.75 21.70
C LEU A 5 6.59 11.08 23.00
N PRO A 6 5.30 10.69 23.12
CA PRO A 6 4.57 10.84 24.37
C PRO A 6 5.25 10.02 25.48
N PRO A 7 5.29 10.52 26.73
CA PRO A 7 5.89 9.82 27.87
C PRO A 7 5.25 8.44 28.15
N GLU A 8 4.01 8.23 27.69
CA GLU A 8 3.27 6.96 27.75
C GLU A 8 3.80 5.88 26.76
N GLY A 9 4.72 6.23 25.85
CA GLY A 9 5.33 5.29 24.90
C GLY A 9 4.43 4.97 23.69
N GLY A 10 4.80 5.48 22.51
CA GLY A 10 4.10 5.19 21.25
C GLY A 10 4.75 4.09 20.40
N TYR A 11 6.00 3.74 20.69
CA TYR A 11 6.75 2.72 19.97
C TYR A 11 6.80 1.44 20.79
N SER A 12 6.47 0.33 20.14
CA SER A 12 6.69 -1.00 20.73
C SER A 12 8.17 -1.20 21.02
N SER A 13 8.50 -1.91 22.09
CA SER A 13 9.89 -2.32 22.37
C SER A 13 10.52 -3.03 21.18
N PHE A 14 11.86 -2.98 21.10
CA PHE A 14 12.65 -3.60 20.03
C PHE A 14 12.22 -5.06 19.79
N LEU A 15 12.06 -5.47 18.52
CA LEU A 15 11.70 -6.83 18.07
C LEU A 15 10.28 -7.35 18.41
N HIS A 16 9.28 -6.49 18.57
CA HIS A 16 7.89 -6.92 18.80
C HIS A 16 7.08 -7.20 17.51
N GLY A 17 7.72 -7.20 16.34
CA GLY A 17 7.06 -7.54 15.07
C GLY A 17 5.97 -6.56 14.63
N ARG A 18 5.95 -5.32 15.16
CA ARG A 18 5.00 -4.28 14.76
C ARG A 18 5.58 -3.41 13.66
N VAL A 19 4.93 -3.41 12.50
CA VAL A 19 5.28 -2.54 11.37
C VAL A 19 4.69 -1.15 11.67
N VAL A 20 5.54 -0.12 11.62
CA VAL A 20 5.12 1.26 11.91
C VAL A 20 4.48 1.88 10.67
N ASP A 21 3.17 2.03 10.71
CA ASP A 21 2.40 2.76 9.72
C ASP A 21 2.77 4.26 9.71
N MET A 22 3.41 4.75 8.63
CA MET A 22 3.97 6.11 8.59
C MET A 22 3.05 7.14 7.94
N PHE A 23 2.26 6.74 6.94
CA PHE A 23 1.41 7.68 6.20
C PHE A 23 -0.04 7.21 6.12
N TYR A 24 -0.97 8.07 6.51
CA TYR A 24 -2.41 7.83 6.49
C TYR A 24 -3.09 8.73 5.44
N PHE A 25 -3.62 8.13 4.37
CA PHE A 25 -4.22 8.89 3.25
C PHE A 25 -5.67 8.48 2.99
N PRO A 26 -6.67 9.13 3.62
CA PRO A 26 -8.07 8.85 3.33
C PRO A 26 -8.43 9.38 1.92
N ILE A 27 -8.69 8.49 0.96
CA ILE A 27 -8.93 8.88 -0.45
C ILE A 27 -10.28 9.56 -0.64
N ILE A 28 -11.32 9.08 0.05
CA ILE A 28 -12.66 9.67 0.03
C ILE A 28 -13.11 9.77 1.48
N ASN A 29 -13.25 11.00 1.97
CA ASN A 29 -13.85 11.33 3.25
C ASN A 29 -15.08 12.18 2.97
N THR A 30 -16.25 11.56 3.00
CA THR A 30 -17.52 12.24 2.76
C THR A 30 -18.51 11.84 3.84
N THR A 31 -19.47 12.72 4.13
CA THR A 31 -20.55 12.39 5.05
C THR A 31 -21.71 11.85 4.24
N TRP A 32 -22.31 10.75 4.67
CA TRP A 32 -23.51 10.24 4.04
C TRP A 32 -24.59 11.32 4.02
N PRO A 33 -25.24 11.57 2.87
CA PRO A 33 -26.27 12.58 2.81
C PRO A 33 -27.45 12.21 3.71
N GLN A 34 -28.03 13.21 4.36
CA GLN A 34 -28.99 13.04 5.45
C GLN A 34 -30.30 12.34 5.03
N TRP A 35 -30.57 12.28 3.74
CA TRP A 35 -31.74 11.60 3.16
C TRP A 35 -31.56 10.08 3.04
N MET A 36 -30.36 9.53 3.28
CA MET A 36 -30.08 8.10 3.18
C MET A 36 -30.61 7.35 4.41
N PRO A 37 -31.50 6.35 4.25
CA PRO A 37 -31.97 5.55 5.38
C PRO A 37 -30.81 4.75 6.00
N TRP A 38 -30.85 4.61 7.34
CA TRP A 38 -29.90 3.88 8.19
C TRP A 38 -28.49 4.46 8.37
N VAL A 39 -27.87 5.03 7.32
CA VAL A 39 -26.49 5.55 7.40
C VAL A 39 -26.38 7.06 7.21
N GLY A 40 -27.50 7.76 6.99
CA GLY A 40 -27.54 9.21 6.80
C GLY A 40 -26.87 9.98 7.95
N GLY A 41 -25.94 10.88 7.60
CA GLY A 41 -25.18 11.69 8.55
C GLY A 41 -23.93 11.03 9.12
N GLN A 42 -23.63 9.75 8.83
CA GLN A 42 -22.38 9.13 9.30
C GLN A 42 -21.19 9.53 8.41
N SER A 43 -20.02 9.69 9.04
CA SER A 43 -18.75 9.92 8.34
C SER A 43 -18.34 8.66 7.59
N PHE A 44 -18.30 8.73 6.26
CA PHE A 44 -17.88 7.64 5.40
C PHE A 44 -16.45 7.88 4.93
N ILE A 45 -15.57 6.96 5.29
CA ILE A 45 -14.20 6.92 4.78
C ILE A 45 -14.05 5.65 3.95
N PHE A 46 -14.14 5.78 2.63
CA PHE A 46 -14.17 4.63 1.71
C PHE A 46 -12.86 3.84 1.71
N PHE A 47 -11.73 4.53 1.90
CA PHE A 47 -10.42 3.90 1.80
C PHE A 47 -9.49 4.57 2.81
N ARG A 48 -8.98 3.76 3.74
CA ARG A 48 -8.07 4.16 4.82
C ARG A 48 -6.70 3.46 4.66
N PRO A 49 -6.03 3.61 3.50
CA PRO A 49 -4.75 2.99 3.28
C PRO A 49 -3.73 3.62 4.21
N VAL A 50 -2.92 2.75 4.78
CA VAL A 50 -1.81 3.13 5.63
C VAL A 50 -0.56 2.60 4.96
N PHE A 51 0.35 3.50 4.62
CA PHE A 51 1.55 3.16 3.86
C PHE A 51 2.78 3.22 4.75
N ASN A 52 3.62 2.18 4.65
CA ASN A 52 4.97 2.17 5.16
C ASN A 52 5.97 2.56 4.05
N ILE A 53 7.15 3.04 4.45
CA ILE A 53 8.30 3.24 3.54
C ILE A 53 8.68 1.94 2.83
N ALA A 54 8.58 0.79 3.51
CA ALA A 54 8.87 -0.52 2.94
C ALA A 54 7.97 -0.85 1.74
N ASP A 55 6.65 -0.68 1.88
CA ASP A 55 5.70 -0.94 0.81
C ASP A 55 5.90 0.01 -0.37
N SER A 56 6.31 1.26 -0.09
CA SER A 56 6.64 2.25 -1.12
C SER A 56 7.89 1.85 -1.91
N ALA A 57 8.92 1.33 -1.23
CA ALA A 57 10.15 0.85 -1.87
C ALA A 57 9.89 -0.38 -2.74
N ILE A 58 9.10 -1.35 -2.24
CA ILE A 58 8.71 -2.54 -3.00
C ILE A 58 7.88 -2.13 -4.22
N THR A 59 6.87 -1.28 -4.05
CA THR A 59 5.99 -0.84 -5.14
C THR A 59 6.80 -0.14 -6.24
N THR A 60 7.71 0.77 -5.87
CA THR A 60 8.57 1.48 -6.83
C THR A 60 9.53 0.52 -7.54
N GLY A 61 10.12 -0.44 -6.81
CA GLY A 61 11.01 -1.45 -7.40
C GLY A 61 10.30 -2.35 -8.40
N VAL A 62 9.09 -2.81 -8.07
CA VAL A 62 8.25 -3.61 -8.99
C VAL A 62 7.88 -2.78 -10.22
N PHE A 63 7.46 -1.53 -10.06
CA PHE A 63 7.19 -0.64 -11.19
C PHE A 63 8.42 -0.44 -12.08
N TYR A 64 9.59 -0.23 -11.48
CA TYR A 64 10.84 -0.10 -12.22
C TYR A 64 11.14 -1.36 -13.04
N LEU A 65 11.01 -2.55 -12.43
CA LEU A 65 11.19 -3.82 -13.13
C LEU A 65 10.15 -4.01 -14.25
N LEU A 66 8.88 -3.70 -14.01
CA LEU A 66 7.84 -3.86 -15.03
C LEU A 66 7.99 -2.89 -16.21
N LEU A 67 8.53 -1.69 -15.99
CA LEU A 67 8.72 -0.70 -17.06
C LEU A 67 10.02 -0.92 -17.84
N PHE A 68 11.14 -1.13 -17.14
CA PHE A 68 12.47 -1.15 -17.76
C PHE A 68 12.97 -2.57 -18.03
N GLN A 69 12.61 -3.54 -17.19
CA GLN A 69 13.04 -4.93 -17.31
C GLN A 69 12.01 -5.82 -18.03
N ARG A 70 10.94 -5.21 -18.58
CA ARG A 70 9.84 -5.92 -19.27
C ARG A 70 10.34 -6.91 -20.32
N LYS A 71 11.29 -6.51 -21.17
CA LYS A 71 11.77 -7.37 -22.27
C LYS A 71 12.43 -8.65 -21.75
N GLN A 72 13.36 -8.53 -20.80
CA GLN A 72 14.05 -9.67 -20.22
C GLN A 72 13.14 -10.56 -19.35
N LEU A 73 12.05 -10.00 -18.80
CA LEU A 73 11.05 -10.78 -18.05
C LEU A 73 10.07 -11.55 -18.94
N PHE A 74 9.81 -11.07 -20.17
CA PHE A 74 8.83 -11.66 -21.09
C PHE A 74 9.44 -12.28 -22.35
N GLU A 75 10.75 -12.16 -22.59
CA GLU A 75 11.48 -12.97 -23.58
C GLU A 75 11.58 -14.40 -23.04
N LYS A 76 10.65 -15.23 -23.52
CA LYS A 76 10.69 -16.68 -23.34
C LYS A 76 11.78 -17.24 -24.25
N HIS A 77 12.54 -18.20 -23.72
CA HIS A 77 13.28 -19.20 -24.51
C HIS A 77 12.34 -19.82 -25.55
N ASP A 78 12.39 -19.34 -26.79
CA ASP A 78 11.71 -19.95 -27.94
C ASP A 78 12.65 -20.88 -28.72
N GLU A 79 13.74 -21.35 -28.08
CA GLU A 79 14.81 -22.09 -28.76
C GLU A 79 14.78 -23.61 -28.57
N THR A 80 13.86 -24.18 -27.77
CA THR A 80 13.90 -25.64 -27.49
C THR A 80 12.99 -26.51 -28.36
N VAL A 81 12.20 -25.95 -29.27
CA VAL A 81 11.23 -26.73 -30.08
C VAL A 81 11.68 -26.99 -31.53
N ASN A 82 12.66 -26.24 -32.06
CA ASN A 82 13.06 -26.34 -33.48
C ASN A 82 14.28 -27.23 -33.75
N GLU A 83 14.86 -27.90 -32.75
CA GLU A 83 16.02 -28.80 -32.93
C GLU A 83 15.63 -30.29 -33.11
N VAL A 84 14.33 -30.61 -33.10
CA VAL A 84 13.83 -32.01 -33.16
C VAL A 84 13.01 -32.31 -34.42
N GLU A 85 12.92 -31.38 -35.39
CA GLU A 85 12.25 -31.61 -36.69
C GLU A 85 13.23 -31.74 -37.87
#